data_AF-A0A4C1X8Q7-F1
#
_entry.id   AF-A0A4C1X8Q7-F1
#
_cell.length_a   1.000
_cell.length_b   1.000
_cell.length_c   1.000
_cell.angle_alpha   90.00
_cell.angle_beta   90.00
_cell.angle_gamma   90.00
#
_symmetry.space_group_name_H-M   'P 1'
#
loop_
_entity.id
_entity.type
_entity.pdbx_description
1 polymer ?
#
loop_
_entity_poly.entity_id
_entity_poly.type
_entity_poly.pdbx_seq_one_letter_code
_entity_poly.pdbx_strand_id
1 'polypeptide(L)'
;MIYSRGDPVATESGSDAHQNLARLRIAFGDVAPYKTTIYNKFAEFKRGRVNLSDKFLDDRPSTVVNNKNIDAVRRMMETDRHVTYHEIRTFLGTSMSQI
;
A
#
# COMPACT_ATOMS: atom_id res chain seq x y z
N MET A 1 -0.51 60.49 -11.21
CA MET A 1 0.31 59.26 -11.23
C MET A 1 0.45 58.77 -9.79
N ILE A 2 -0.32 57.73 -9.40
CA ILE A 2 0.13 56.37 -8.95
C ILE A 2 1.28 56.39 -7.92
N TYR A 3 1.17 55.78 -6.73
CA TYR A 3 0.83 54.37 -6.53
C TYR A 3 -0.15 54.12 -5.37
N SER A 4 -1.25 53.44 -5.69
CA SER A 4 -2.09 52.75 -4.71
C SER A 4 -1.33 51.54 -4.20
N ARG A 5 -1.24 51.41 -2.87
CA ARG A 5 -0.72 50.24 -2.15
C ARG A 5 -1.52 49.02 -2.62
N GLY A 6 -0.93 48.21 -3.48
CA GLY A 6 -1.54 46.97 -3.95
C GLY A 6 -1.81 46.06 -2.75
N ASP A 7 -3.05 45.57 -2.67
CA ASP A 7 -3.35 44.44 -1.81
C ASP A 7 -2.40 43.29 -2.15
N PRO A 8 -1.87 42.55 -1.16
CA PRO A 8 -0.98 41.44 -1.45
C PRO A 8 -1.73 40.45 -2.34
N VAL A 9 -1.25 40.32 -3.59
CA VAL A 9 -1.71 39.27 -4.48
C VAL A 9 -1.38 37.96 -3.76
N ALA A 10 -2.41 37.23 -3.37
CA ALA A 10 -2.26 35.90 -2.80
C ALA A 10 -1.83 34.93 -3.92
N THR A 11 -0.60 35.07 -4.41
CA THR A 11 0.07 34.05 -5.21
C THR A 11 0.84 33.13 -4.29
N GLU A 12 0.11 32.43 -3.45
CA GLU A 12 0.46 31.09 -3.01
C GLU A 12 -0.79 30.25 -3.20
N SER A 13 -0.97 29.70 -4.41
CA SER A 13 -1.99 28.68 -4.66
C SER A 13 -1.56 27.37 -4.00
N GLY A 14 -1.32 27.39 -2.68
CA GLY A 14 -1.35 26.19 -1.86
C GLY A 14 -2.81 25.82 -1.68
N SER A 15 -3.36 25.00 -2.57
CA SER A 15 -4.75 24.54 -2.47
C SER A 15 -5.03 24.04 -1.06
N ASP A 16 -5.91 24.70 -0.31
CA ASP A 16 -6.34 24.22 1.01
C ASP A 16 -6.97 22.83 0.86
N ALA A 17 -6.70 21.92 1.80
CA ALA A 17 -7.29 20.57 1.82
C ALA A 17 -8.82 20.63 1.75
N HIS A 18 -9.43 21.67 2.33
CA HIS A 18 -10.87 21.92 2.22
C HIS A 18 -11.31 22.24 0.79
N GLN A 19 -10.51 23.00 0.03
CA GLN A 19 -10.81 23.33 -1.36
C GLN A 19 -10.71 22.11 -2.27
N ASN A 20 -9.71 21.26 -2.05
CA ASN A 20 -9.59 19.99 -2.78
C ASN A 20 -10.73 19.02 -2.43
N LEU A 21 -11.14 18.95 -1.17
CA LEU A 21 -12.31 18.17 -0.76
C LEU A 21 -13.59 18.64 -1.47
N ALA A 22 -13.83 19.95 -1.53
CA ALA A 22 -14.97 20.51 -2.24
C ALA A 22 -14.92 20.16 -3.73
N ARG A 23 -13.77 20.32 -4.38
CA ARG A 23 -13.56 19.97 -5.80
C ARG A 23 -13.80 18.49 -6.07
N LEU A 24 -13.28 17.59 -5.22
CA LEU A 24 -13.45 16.15 -5.37
C LEU A 24 -14.91 15.73 -5.16
N ARG A 25 -15.63 16.34 -4.22
CA ARG A 25 -17.07 16.10 -4.05
C ARG A 25 -17.90 16.58 -5.24
N ILE A 26 -17.55 17.71 -5.84
CA ILE A 26 -18.22 18.20 -7.06
C ILE A 26 -17.95 17.26 -8.24
N ALA A 27 -16.71 16.78 -8.39
CA ALA A 27 -16.32 15.95 -9.53
C ALA A 27 -16.80 14.49 -9.42
N PHE A 28 -16.81 13.91 -8.22
CA PHE A 28 -17.05 12.47 -8.00
C PHE A 28 -18.32 12.17 -7.20
N GLY A 29 -18.99 13.18 -6.64
CA GLY A 29 -20.24 12.99 -5.89
C GLY A 29 -20.09 12.04 -4.71
N ASP A 30 -20.89 10.97 -4.72
CA ASP A 30 -20.91 9.89 -3.74
C ASP A 30 -19.76 8.89 -3.89
N VAL A 31 -19.17 8.79 -5.10
CA VAL A 31 -17.99 7.96 -5.39
C VAL A 31 -16.69 8.67 -4.96
N ALA A 32 -16.78 9.92 -4.47
CA ALA A 32 -15.63 10.66 -3.98
C ALA A 32 -14.94 9.91 -2.81
N PRO A 33 -13.60 9.90 -2.74
CA PRO A 33 -12.90 9.33 -1.61
C PRO A 33 -13.30 9.99 -0.29
N TYR A 34 -13.28 9.21 0.80
CA TYR A 34 -13.60 9.73 2.13
C TYR A 34 -12.70 10.90 2.53
N LYS A 35 -13.26 11.80 3.36
CA LYS A 35 -12.55 12.98 3.88
C LYS A 35 -11.17 12.60 4.45
N THR A 36 -11.10 11.56 5.26
CA THR A 36 -9.84 11.07 5.86
C THR A 36 -8.77 10.73 4.81
N THR A 37 -9.15 9.99 3.77
CA THR A 37 -8.24 9.62 2.65
C THR A 37 -7.71 10.86 1.93
N ILE A 38 -8.56 11.86 1.69
CA ILE A 38 -8.19 13.10 1.01
C ILE A 38 -7.16 13.91 1.83
N TYR A 39 -7.39 14.07 3.13
CA TYR A 39 -6.45 14.80 4.00
C TYR A 39 -5.11 14.06 4.12
N ASN A 40 -5.13 12.73 4.23
CA ASN A 40 -3.90 11.92 4.27
C ASN A 40 -3.08 12.09 2.98
N LYS A 41 -3.71 11.98 1.79
CA LYS A 41 -3.02 12.20 0.50
C LYS A 41 -2.48 13.62 0.37
N PHE A 42 -3.21 14.62 0.87
CA PHE A 42 -2.73 16.00 0.87
C PHE A 42 -1.51 16.22 1.78
N ALA A 43 -1.50 15.62 2.97
CA ALA A 43 -0.35 15.66 3.87
C ALA A 43 0.91 15.03 3.23
N GLU A 44 0.73 13.94 2.50
CA GLU A 44 1.82 13.29 1.75
C GLU A 44 2.31 14.16 0.58
N PHE A 45 1.41 14.85 -0.13
CA PHE A 45 1.78 15.82 -1.15
C PHE A 45 2.59 16.99 -0.56
N LYS A 46 2.18 17.52 0.59
CA LYS A 46 2.95 18.55 1.34
C LYS A 46 4.32 18.06 1.80
N ARG A 47 4.48 16.75 2.00
CA ARG A 47 5.78 16.08 2.27
C ARG A 47 6.60 15.84 1.00
N GLY A 48 6.16 16.33 -0.16
CA GLY A 48 6.84 16.16 -1.45
C GLY A 48 6.62 14.79 -2.09
N ARG A 49 5.72 13.95 -1.55
CA ARG A 49 5.39 12.66 -2.16
C ARG A 49 4.32 12.87 -3.24
N VAL A 50 4.75 12.79 -4.49
CA VAL A 50 3.89 12.97 -5.68
C VAL A 50 3.44 11.66 -6.31
N ASN A 51 3.91 10.51 -5.80
CA ASN A 51 3.54 9.21 -6.34
C ASN A 51 2.08 8.88 -5.99
N LEU A 52 1.29 8.60 -7.03
CA LEU A 52 -0.10 8.18 -6.91
C LEU A 52 -0.25 6.66 -6.76
N SER A 53 0.79 5.89 -7.09
CA SER A 53 0.79 4.45 -6.90
C SER A 53 0.62 4.13 -5.42
N ASP A 54 -0.16 3.10 -5.12
CA ASP A 54 -0.13 2.55 -3.78
C ASP A 54 1.27 2.01 -3.49
N LYS A 55 1.66 2.00 -2.21
CA LYS A 55 2.82 1.23 -1.83
C LYS A 55 2.47 -0.23 -2.05
N PHE A 56 3.37 -0.97 -2.68
CA PHE A 56 3.23 -2.41 -2.78
C PHE A 56 3.03 -2.94 -1.36
N LEU A 57 1.83 -3.41 -1.04
CA LEU A 57 1.60 -4.14 0.18
C LEU A 57 2.36 -5.44 -0.04
N ASP A 58 3.33 -5.71 0.84
CA ASP A 58 4.01 -6.99 0.84
C ASP A 58 2.97 -8.01 1.28
N ASP A 59 2.17 -8.51 0.32
CA ASP A 59 0.97 -9.34 0.51
C ASP A 59 1.32 -10.77 0.96
N ARG A 60 2.41 -10.90 1.73
CA ARG A 60 3.14 -12.09 2.19
C ARG A 60 4.35 -12.40 1.31
N PRO A 61 5.57 -12.40 1.86
CA PRO A 61 6.75 -12.84 1.15
C PRO A 61 6.56 -14.25 0.60
N SER A 62 6.77 -14.43 -0.71
CA SER A 62 6.89 -15.75 -1.34
C SER A 62 7.99 -16.62 -0.71
N THR A 63 8.86 -16.04 0.12
CA THR A 63 9.90 -16.70 0.91
C THR A 63 9.36 -17.84 1.79
N VAL A 64 8.07 -17.80 2.18
CA VAL A 64 7.44 -18.91 2.91
C VAL A 64 7.34 -20.18 2.05
N VAL A 65 7.31 -20.05 0.72
CA VAL A 65 7.16 -21.14 -0.24
C VAL A 65 8.34 -21.14 -1.20
N ASN A 66 9.50 -21.61 -0.74
CA ASN A 66 10.65 -21.88 -1.62
C ASN A 66 10.33 -23.09 -2.54
N ASN A 67 10.76 -23.08 -3.80
CA ASN A 67 10.68 -24.23 -4.72
C ASN A 67 11.21 -25.52 -4.06
N LYS A 68 12.26 -25.44 -3.24
CA LYS A 68 12.77 -26.58 -2.46
C LYS A 68 11.72 -27.18 -1.51
N ASN A 69 10.94 -26.32 -0.84
CA ASN A 69 9.88 -26.76 0.07
C ASN A 69 8.72 -27.39 -0.71
N ILE A 70 8.39 -26.86 -1.90
CA ILE A 70 7.37 -27.43 -2.79
C ILE A 70 7.78 -28.84 -3.24
N ASP A 71 8.99 -29.00 -3.74
CA ASP A 71 9.49 -30.30 -4.21
C ASP A 71 9.58 -31.32 -3.08
N ALA A 72 9.97 -30.89 -1.88
CA ALA A 72 10.06 -31.77 -0.71
C ALA A 72 8.68 -32.25 -0.24
N VAL A 73 7.67 -31.36 -0.18
CA VAL A 73 6.29 -31.75 0.13
C VAL A 73 5.72 -32.64 -0.95
N ARG A 74 5.99 -32.37 -2.24
CA ARG A 74 5.55 -33.25 -3.35
C ARG A 74 6.08 -34.68 -3.17
N ARG A 75 7.38 -34.83 -2.86
CA ARG A 75 7.98 -36.15 -2.60
C ARG A 75 7.39 -36.85 -1.37
N MET A 76 7.06 -36.11 -0.32
CA MET A 76 6.37 -36.68 0.84
C MET A 76 5.01 -37.26 0.44
N MET A 77 4.22 -36.51 -0.33
CA MET A 77 2.90 -36.96 -0.80
C MET A 77 2.96 -38.10 -1.82
N GLU A 78 4.03 -38.18 -2.62
CA GLU A 78 4.30 -39.31 -3.51
C GLU A 78 4.62 -40.59 -2.73
N THR A 79 5.34 -40.45 -1.60
CA THR A 79 5.77 -41.58 -0.76
C THR A 79 4.65 -42.05 0.16
N ASP A 80 3.92 -41.12 0.76
CA ASP A 80 2.79 -41.39 1.65
C ASP A 80 1.63 -40.43 1.33
N ARG A 81 0.50 -41.02 0.92
CA ARG A 81 -0.71 -40.25 0.58
C ARG A 81 -1.50 -39.79 1.81
N HIS A 82 -1.17 -40.28 3.00
CA HIS A 82 -1.88 -39.98 4.24
C HIS A 82 -1.17 -38.97 5.14
N VAL A 83 -0.16 -38.27 4.60
CA VAL A 83 0.58 -37.23 5.32
C VAL A 83 -0.36 -36.12 5.80
N THR A 84 -0.26 -35.80 7.09
CA THR A 84 -1.03 -34.75 7.75
C THR A 84 -0.34 -33.38 7.67
N TYR A 85 -1.13 -32.33 7.86
CA TYR A 85 -0.60 -30.95 7.90
C TYR A 85 0.46 -30.76 9.00
N HIS A 86 0.29 -31.39 10.16
CA HIS A 86 1.25 -31.29 11.27
C HIS A 86 2.60 -31.90 10.91
N GLU A 87 2.61 -33.02 10.19
CA GLU A 87 3.84 -33.68 9.73
C GLU A 87 4.56 -32.82 8.69
N ILE A 88 3.83 -32.27 7.72
CA ILE A 88 4.38 -31.34 6.71
C ILE A 88 5.00 -30.13 7.40
N ARG A 89 4.27 -29.51 8.33
CA ARG A 89 4.74 -28.32 9.06
C ARG A 89 5.99 -28.62 9.89
N THR A 90 6.05 -29.79 10.53
CA THR A 90 7.20 -30.21 11.33
C THR A 90 8.43 -30.45 10.44
N PHE A 91 8.25 -31.19 9.35
CA PHE A 91 9.30 -31.46 8.36
C PHE A 91 9.88 -30.16 7.77
N LEU A 92 9.01 -29.25 7.31
CA LEU A 92 9.44 -27.96 6.76
C LEU A 92 10.07 -27.06 7.83
N GLY A 93 9.58 -27.09 9.08
CA GLY A 93 10.19 -26.35 10.18
C GLY A 93 11.62 -26.80 10.49
N THR A 94 11.88 -28.11 10.41
CA THR A 94 13.24 -28.65 10.57
C THR A 94 14.16 -28.31 9.40
N SER A 95 13.65 -28.29 8.17
CA SER A 95 14.45 -27.96 6.98
C SER A 95 14.76 -26.46 6.86
N MET A 96 13.87 -25.59 7.33
CA MET A 96 14.07 -24.13 7.34
C MET A 96 15.08 -23.67 8.39
N SER A 97 15.34 -24.47 9.43
CA SER A 97 16.25 -24.12 10.54
C SER A 97 17.73 -24.44 10.25
N GLN A 98 18.06 -25.01 9.09
CA GLN A 98 19.44 -25.31 8.67
C GLN A 98 20.01 -24.28 7.66
N ILE A 99 19.37 -23.13 7.53
CA ILE A 99 19.86 -21.96 6.78
C ILE A 99 20.21 -20.88 7.79
#